data_AF-A0A256XKN9-F1
#
_entry.id   AF-A0A256XKN9-F1
#
_cell.length_a   1.000
_cell.length_b   1.000
_cell.length_c   1.000
_cell.angle_alpha   90.00
_cell.angle_beta   90.00
_cell.angle_gamma   90.00
#
_symmetry.space_group_name_H-M   'P 1'
#
loop_
_entity.id
_entity.type
_entity.pdbx_description
1 polymer ?
#
loop_
_entity_poly.entity_id
_entity_poly.type
_entity_poly.pdbx_seq_one_letter_code
_entity_poly.pdbx_strand_id
1 'polypeptide(L)'
;MRASRFLLALILVLALILEVPNSLSEPVKVTVKKEVVYNYTLDIKGKVISYYIRVKIVIKSDVAEKLTIIDKIGNIDIDSLKMLSGPKPSEVTETGNGTCMLLWNDVKLEKGYIVLEYMASVKAMPEFEVKVDITSSNGTLNYAKYTFENVNEGDVVDLKISFKSNPGEYLIVDGEKIVYPYIALFVLTHPKNMLDSLDYLPRPNMTASQEDNMMAYWNVILKEEMYIEASLLIKSLGAWKSIWINPITIQLIDDPWAILANLRRYNIEELLNETLASYNELKKTMDTIDEMKESLNQLADAMETIGEKEMEAARLLLNLTNTIRVFLDVLDSVSPENISRAISEAKNAINNTIDMLSSIEEYIENSTYAENMTEVVERINQSIELLEQMYSLLSEANVESIYQVIGQLESTVATGEEASSLLLSSGEMHLKLARMIRNEYLRMMDQMSYNLSAKLDYMEERIRELNKTYKTVKAYEKLANERIEELNRSIEIYYNGTEVKASKTFSVKHIVAVKLPILASKIEVSGTPGGGREEEEERHVPYELLIVPIAIIVVLTLYLRRPRKPAPREEIEKRIIKEIEELEKELLK
;
A
#
# COMPACT_ATOMS: atom_id res chain seq x y z
N MET A 1 -54.00 1.10 -68.94
CA MET A 1 -52.63 1.47 -69.39
C MET A 1 -51.87 2.44 -68.47
N ARG A 2 -52.53 3.35 -67.72
CA ARG A 2 -51.84 4.27 -66.78
C ARG A 2 -51.29 3.61 -65.49
N ALA A 3 -51.97 2.60 -64.95
CA ALA A 3 -51.53 1.89 -63.74
C ALA A 3 -50.24 1.07 -63.91
N SER A 4 -50.03 0.48 -65.10
CA SER A 4 -48.82 -0.31 -65.41
C SER A 4 -47.56 0.54 -65.55
N ARG A 5 -47.67 1.79 -66.03
CA ARG A 5 -46.52 2.72 -66.13
C ARG A 5 -46.11 3.27 -64.77
N PHE A 6 -47.08 3.46 -63.86
CA PHE A 6 -46.79 3.86 -62.48
C PHE A 6 -46.09 2.73 -61.70
N LEU A 7 -46.52 1.48 -61.90
CA LEU A 7 -45.88 0.33 -61.24
C LEU A 7 -44.45 0.11 -61.75
N LEU A 8 -44.21 0.26 -63.06
CA LEU A 8 -42.87 0.17 -63.65
C LEU A 8 -41.96 1.31 -63.21
N ALA A 9 -42.47 2.55 -63.12
CA ALA A 9 -41.72 3.68 -62.60
C ALA A 9 -41.42 3.53 -61.09
N LEU A 10 -42.36 2.99 -60.32
CA LEU A 10 -42.15 2.69 -58.89
C LEU A 10 -41.12 1.59 -58.70
N ILE A 11 -41.14 0.53 -59.53
CA ILE A 11 -40.14 -0.54 -59.51
C ILE A 11 -38.77 -0.02 -59.95
N LEU A 12 -38.69 0.87 -60.94
CA LEU A 12 -37.42 1.48 -61.37
C LEU A 12 -36.87 2.41 -60.28
N VAL A 13 -37.72 3.18 -59.61
CA VAL A 13 -37.32 4.05 -58.50
C VAL A 13 -36.94 3.21 -57.28
N LEU A 14 -37.64 2.11 -56.97
CA LEU A 14 -37.22 1.17 -55.93
C LEU A 14 -35.91 0.47 -56.30
N ALA A 15 -35.69 0.09 -57.57
CA ALA A 15 -34.44 -0.50 -58.02
C ALA A 15 -33.27 0.50 -57.96
N LEU A 16 -33.50 1.77 -58.28
CA LEU A 16 -32.53 2.87 -58.13
C LEU A 16 -32.26 3.24 -56.66
N ILE A 17 -33.24 3.06 -55.77
CA ILE A 17 -33.07 3.24 -54.31
C ILE A 17 -32.38 2.00 -53.69
N LEU A 18 -32.56 0.81 -54.27
CA LEU A 18 -31.91 -0.44 -53.86
C LEU A 18 -30.50 -0.62 -54.46
N GLU A 19 -30.11 0.19 -55.45
CA GLU A 19 -28.73 0.31 -55.96
C GLU A 19 -27.88 1.33 -55.17
N VAL A 20 -28.25 1.67 -53.94
CA VAL A 20 -27.21 2.03 -52.97
C VAL A 20 -26.45 0.74 -52.70
N PRO A 21 -25.15 0.62 -53.03
CA PRO A 21 -24.38 -0.53 -52.62
C PRO A 21 -24.27 -0.49 -51.09
N ASN A 22 -25.26 -1.05 -50.40
CA ASN A 22 -25.07 -1.65 -49.10
C ASN A 22 -24.24 -2.91 -49.33
N SER A 23 -22.98 -2.72 -49.73
CA SER A 23 -21.94 -3.58 -49.22
C SER A 23 -21.96 -3.36 -47.71
N LEU A 24 -22.73 -4.19 -47.00
CA LEU A 24 -22.28 -4.73 -45.71
C LEU A 24 -20.96 -5.46 -45.99
N SER A 25 -19.94 -4.66 -46.31
CA SER A 25 -18.56 -5.07 -46.29
C SER A 25 -18.28 -5.39 -44.85
N GLU A 26 -17.65 -6.53 -44.61
CA GLU A 26 -17.05 -6.78 -43.31
C GLU A 26 -16.26 -5.53 -42.91
N PRO A 27 -16.33 -5.10 -41.63
CA PRO A 27 -15.67 -3.88 -41.20
C PRO A 27 -14.19 -3.97 -41.59
N VAL A 28 -13.77 -3.06 -42.47
CA VAL A 28 -12.40 -2.99 -43.00
C VAL A 28 -11.42 -3.03 -41.85
N LYS A 29 -10.60 -4.09 -41.78
CA LYS A 29 -9.67 -4.28 -40.66
C LYS A 29 -8.39 -3.52 -40.94
N VAL A 30 -8.30 -2.31 -40.42
CA VAL A 30 -7.08 -1.51 -40.45
C VAL A 30 -6.33 -1.66 -39.14
N THR A 31 -5.03 -1.96 -39.22
CA THR A 31 -4.11 -1.91 -38.08
C THR A 31 -3.07 -0.84 -38.31
N VAL A 32 -2.82 -0.02 -37.30
CA VAL A 32 -1.90 1.10 -37.33
C VAL A 32 -0.89 0.96 -36.21
N LYS A 33 0.39 1.04 -36.56
CA LYS A 33 1.47 1.20 -35.59
C LYS A 33 2.19 2.51 -35.86
N LYS A 34 2.15 3.44 -34.92
CA LYS A 34 2.86 4.73 -34.98
C LYS A 34 3.96 4.75 -33.92
N GLU A 35 5.19 4.97 -34.35
CA GLU A 35 6.36 5.14 -33.51
C GLU A 35 6.90 6.56 -33.70
N VAL A 36 7.04 7.29 -32.61
CA VAL A 36 7.55 8.66 -32.57
C VAL A 36 8.77 8.68 -31.67
N VAL A 37 9.93 9.01 -32.23
CA VAL A 37 11.19 9.11 -31.49
C VAL A 37 11.73 10.51 -31.61
N TYR A 38 11.71 11.23 -30.50
CA TYR A 38 12.39 12.50 -30.36
C TYR A 38 13.83 12.26 -29.92
N ASN A 39 14.78 12.85 -30.62
CA ASN A 39 16.20 12.73 -30.31
C ASN A 39 16.76 14.10 -29.95
N TYR A 40 17.43 14.19 -28.80
CA TYR A 40 18.05 15.42 -28.30
C TYR A 40 19.49 15.13 -27.95
N THR A 41 20.39 15.99 -28.41
CA THR A 41 21.77 16.03 -27.93
C THR A 41 21.97 17.32 -27.16
N LEU A 42 22.34 17.20 -25.89
CA LEU A 42 22.54 18.33 -24.98
C LEU A 42 24.02 18.42 -24.57
N ASP A 43 24.46 19.63 -24.22
CA ASP A 43 25.67 19.81 -23.43
C ASP A 43 25.40 19.60 -21.93
N ILE A 44 26.44 19.64 -21.09
CA ILE A 44 26.33 19.45 -19.65
C ILE A 44 25.52 20.56 -18.92
N LYS A 45 25.23 21.69 -19.58
CA LYS A 45 24.37 22.76 -19.04
C LYS A 45 22.92 22.63 -19.52
N GLY A 46 22.60 21.58 -20.27
CA GLY A 46 21.28 21.36 -20.85
C GLY A 46 21.04 22.16 -22.13
N LYS A 47 22.06 22.80 -22.71
CA LYS A 47 21.89 23.52 -23.98
C LYS A 47 21.80 22.53 -25.13
N VAL A 48 20.80 22.72 -25.99
CA VAL A 48 20.59 21.85 -27.14
C VAL A 48 21.68 22.06 -28.20
N ILE A 49 22.35 20.97 -28.56
CA ILE A 49 23.35 20.90 -29.64
C ILE A 49 22.67 20.47 -30.94
N SER A 50 21.83 19.44 -30.88
CA SER A 50 21.03 18.98 -32.02
C SER A 50 19.74 18.35 -31.52
N TYR A 51 18.71 18.44 -32.35
CA TYR A 51 17.40 17.90 -32.04
C TYR A 51 16.64 17.56 -33.32
N TYR A 52 16.00 16.41 -33.35
CA TYR A 52 15.13 16.02 -34.47
C TYR A 52 14.11 14.99 -34.01
N ILE A 53 13.01 14.93 -34.73
CA ILE A 53 11.98 13.91 -34.57
C ILE A 53 12.07 12.91 -35.72
N ARG A 54 11.87 11.64 -35.42
CA ARG A 54 11.67 10.58 -36.40
C ARG A 54 10.33 9.92 -36.15
N VAL A 55 9.49 9.86 -37.17
CA VAL A 55 8.16 9.26 -37.09
C VAL A 55 8.08 8.12 -38.09
N LYS A 56 7.58 6.99 -37.62
CA LYS A 56 7.35 5.80 -38.43
C LYS A 56 5.92 5.31 -38.23
N ILE A 57 5.15 5.28 -39.31
CA ILE A 57 3.77 4.83 -39.34
C ILE A 57 3.72 3.60 -40.23
N VAL A 58 3.26 2.48 -39.67
CA VAL A 58 3.01 1.24 -40.38
C VAL A 58 1.52 0.99 -40.39
N ILE A 59 0.94 0.92 -41.58
CA ILE A 59 -0.48 0.65 -41.76
C ILE A 59 -0.62 -0.68 -42.48
N LYS A 60 -1.49 -1.54 -41.96
CA LYS A 60 -1.87 -2.81 -42.57
C LYS A 60 -3.38 -2.81 -42.77
N SER A 61 -3.82 -3.27 -43.93
CA SER A 61 -5.24 -3.42 -44.23
C SER A 61 -5.46 -4.65 -45.09
N ASP A 62 -6.62 -5.27 -44.90
CA ASP A 62 -7.18 -6.31 -45.74
C ASP A 62 -7.74 -5.78 -47.07
N VAL A 63 -7.89 -4.46 -47.21
CA VAL A 63 -8.39 -3.81 -48.42
C VAL A 63 -7.21 -3.40 -49.31
N ALA A 64 -7.29 -3.76 -50.59
CA ALA A 64 -6.26 -3.45 -51.60
C ALA A 64 -6.41 -2.04 -52.23
N GLU A 65 -7.33 -1.23 -51.71
CA GLU A 65 -7.71 0.06 -52.24
C GLU A 65 -6.98 1.24 -51.59
N LYS A 66 -7.34 2.45 -52.01
CA LYS A 66 -6.72 3.70 -51.62
C LYS A 66 -7.22 4.16 -50.25
N LEU A 67 -6.30 4.50 -49.34
CA LEU A 67 -6.60 5.10 -48.05
C LEU A 67 -6.22 6.58 -48.02
N THR A 68 -6.95 7.37 -47.22
CA THR A 68 -6.51 8.70 -46.82
C THR A 68 -5.97 8.62 -45.39
N ILE A 69 -4.78 9.15 -45.18
CA ILE A 69 -4.07 9.11 -43.89
C ILE A 69 -3.77 10.53 -43.46
N ILE A 70 -4.14 10.86 -42.22
CA ILE A 70 -3.85 12.14 -41.59
C ILE A 70 -3.01 11.87 -40.36
N ASP A 71 -1.77 12.36 -40.36
CA ASP A 71 -0.91 12.33 -39.19
C ASP A 71 -0.85 13.71 -38.55
N LYS A 72 -1.07 13.77 -37.24
CA LYS A 72 -0.99 15.00 -36.45
C LYS A 72 0.24 14.90 -35.54
N ILE A 73 1.13 15.87 -35.64
CA ILE A 73 2.36 15.90 -34.86
C ILE A 73 2.68 17.33 -34.39
N GLY A 74 2.95 17.48 -33.10
CA GLY A 74 3.25 18.77 -32.49
C GLY A 74 4.68 19.25 -32.78
N ASN A 75 4.85 20.56 -32.86
CA ASN A 75 6.13 21.26 -32.74
C ASN A 75 7.20 20.84 -33.77
N ILE A 76 6.83 20.48 -35.00
CA ILE A 76 7.82 20.20 -36.06
C ILE A 76 8.02 21.42 -36.95
N ASP A 77 9.24 21.58 -37.46
CA ASP A 77 9.54 22.55 -38.51
C ASP A 77 9.25 21.91 -39.88
N ILE A 78 8.19 22.38 -40.54
CA ILE A 78 7.70 21.84 -41.82
C ILE A 78 8.76 21.96 -42.91
N ASP A 79 9.56 23.03 -42.92
CA ASP A 79 10.58 23.27 -43.95
C ASP A 79 11.73 22.25 -43.88
N SER A 80 11.91 21.63 -42.71
CA SER A 80 12.92 20.60 -42.47
C SER A 80 12.42 19.16 -42.69
N LEU A 81 11.16 19.00 -43.11
CA LEU A 81 10.54 17.69 -43.30
C LEU A 81 11.22 16.89 -44.42
N LYS A 82 11.69 15.69 -44.08
CA LYS A 82 12.34 14.76 -45.00
C LYS A 82 11.72 13.37 -44.89
N MET A 83 11.19 12.87 -46.01
CA MET A 83 10.75 11.48 -46.12
C MET A 83 11.96 10.53 -46.15
N LEU A 84 11.90 9.48 -45.34
CA LEU A 84 12.84 8.37 -45.29
C LEU A 84 12.28 7.12 -46.01
N SER A 85 10.95 6.93 -45.95
CA SER A 85 10.23 5.85 -46.65
C SER A 85 8.80 6.28 -46.98
N GLY A 86 8.26 5.79 -48.10
CA GLY A 86 6.89 6.05 -48.54
C GLY A 86 6.73 7.34 -49.36
N PRO A 87 5.50 7.59 -49.88
CA PRO A 87 5.21 8.80 -50.66
C PRO A 87 5.31 10.07 -49.80
N LYS A 88 5.58 11.21 -50.45
CA LYS A 88 5.46 12.52 -49.81
C LYS A 88 3.99 12.83 -49.47
N PRO A 89 3.72 13.55 -48.37
CA PRO A 89 2.37 14.01 -48.07
C PRO A 89 1.84 14.86 -49.22
N SER A 90 0.56 14.69 -49.51
CA SER A 90 -0.19 15.48 -50.51
C SER A 90 -0.36 16.91 -50.05
N GLU A 91 -0.52 17.11 -48.73
CA GLU A 91 -0.68 18.42 -48.12
C GLU A 91 -0.02 18.42 -46.73
N VAL A 92 0.58 19.54 -46.35
CA VAL A 92 1.11 19.78 -45.01
C VAL A 92 0.59 21.13 -44.54
N THR A 93 -0.12 21.14 -43.41
CA THR A 93 -0.68 22.36 -42.83
C THR A 93 -0.25 22.51 -41.38
N GLU A 94 -0.02 23.75 -40.96
CA GLU A 94 0.21 24.09 -39.54
C GLU A 94 -1.06 24.71 -38.97
N THR A 95 -1.54 24.17 -37.87
CA THR A 95 -2.65 24.75 -37.11
C THR A 95 -2.10 25.80 -36.13
N GLY A 96 -2.90 26.81 -35.77
CA GLY A 96 -2.47 27.95 -34.95
C GLY A 96 -1.96 27.62 -33.53
N ASN A 97 -2.03 26.36 -33.11
CA ASN A 97 -1.51 25.84 -31.85
C ASN A 97 -0.15 25.10 -32.01
N GLY A 98 0.53 25.21 -33.16
CA GLY A 98 1.83 24.58 -33.41
C GLY A 98 1.78 23.09 -33.74
N THR A 99 0.60 22.54 -34.02
CA THR A 99 0.43 21.17 -34.54
C THR A 99 0.51 21.17 -36.05
N CYS A 100 1.30 20.26 -36.62
CA CYS A 100 1.39 20.04 -38.05
C CYS A 100 0.54 18.84 -38.45
N MET A 101 -0.25 18.99 -39.51
CA MET A 101 -1.05 17.94 -40.10
C MET A 101 -0.43 17.52 -41.43
N LEU A 102 -0.05 16.25 -41.55
CA LEU A 102 0.46 15.66 -42.77
C LEU A 102 -0.64 14.78 -43.37
N LEU A 103 -1.12 15.17 -44.54
CA LEU A 103 -2.18 14.48 -45.25
C LEU A 103 -1.59 13.70 -46.42
N TRP A 104 -1.90 12.41 -46.49
CA TRP A 104 -1.68 11.60 -47.69
C TRP A 104 -3.03 11.17 -48.25
N ASN A 105 -3.34 11.63 -49.45
CA ASN A 105 -4.52 11.19 -50.19
C ASN A 105 -4.17 10.00 -51.09
N ASP A 106 -5.16 9.14 -51.31
CA ASP A 106 -5.10 8.08 -52.30
C ASP A 106 -3.94 7.08 -52.14
N VAL A 107 -3.58 6.76 -50.90
CA VAL A 107 -2.44 5.90 -50.56
C VAL A 107 -2.75 4.45 -50.90
N LYS A 108 -1.99 3.89 -51.86
CA LYS A 108 -2.07 2.47 -52.23
C LYS A 108 -1.22 1.62 -51.29
N LEU A 109 -1.79 0.55 -50.75
CA LEU A 109 -1.06 -0.44 -49.97
C LEU A 109 -0.37 -1.46 -50.88
N GLU A 110 0.94 -1.62 -50.73
CA GLU A 110 1.69 -2.66 -51.42
C GLU A 110 1.59 -3.96 -50.62
N LYS A 111 1.03 -5.02 -51.21
CA LYS A 111 0.84 -6.33 -50.54
C LYS A 111 0.10 -6.21 -49.18
N GLY A 112 -0.87 -5.30 -49.09
CA GLY A 112 -1.70 -5.09 -47.89
C GLY A 112 -1.04 -4.29 -46.76
N TYR A 113 0.10 -3.63 -47.00
CA TYR A 113 0.68 -2.71 -46.02
C TYR A 113 1.37 -1.50 -46.67
N ILE A 114 1.63 -0.47 -45.86
CA ILE A 114 2.49 0.65 -46.21
C ILE A 114 3.31 1.11 -44.99
N VAL A 115 4.52 1.61 -45.24
CA VAL A 115 5.38 2.25 -44.25
C VAL A 115 5.63 3.69 -44.68
N LEU A 116 5.12 4.63 -43.89
CA LEU A 116 5.45 6.05 -43.98
C LEU A 116 6.48 6.37 -42.92
N GLU A 117 7.64 6.86 -43.31
CA GLU A 117 8.69 7.20 -42.37
C GLU A 117 9.28 8.55 -42.74
N TYR A 118 9.34 9.47 -41.79
CA TYR A 118 9.83 10.82 -42.01
C TYR A 118 10.61 11.35 -40.80
N MET A 119 11.39 12.39 -41.06
CA MET A 119 12.20 13.10 -40.08
C MET A 119 12.00 14.60 -40.24
N ALA A 120 12.00 15.34 -39.14
CA ALA A 120 11.95 16.80 -39.13
C ALA A 120 12.73 17.36 -37.92
N SER A 121 13.07 18.65 -37.97
CA SER A 121 13.54 19.42 -36.82
C SER A 121 12.35 19.82 -35.94
N VAL A 122 12.59 20.12 -34.67
CA VAL A 122 11.55 20.46 -33.68
C VAL A 122 11.57 21.96 -33.36
N LYS A 123 10.45 22.69 -33.46
CA LYS A 123 10.43 24.15 -33.27
C LYS A 123 10.70 24.58 -31.82
N ALA A 124 10.37 23.75 -30.84
CA ALA A 124 10.51 24.06 -29.42
C ALA A 124 11.17 22.90 -28.66
N MET A 125 11.95 23.24 -27.63
CA MET A 125 12.53 22.26 -26.71
C MET A 125 11.40 21.60 -25.90
N PRO A 126 11.51 20.31 -25.57
CA PRO A 126 10.62 19.68 -24.62
C PRO A 126 10.76 20.29 -23.23
N GLU A 127 9.79 19.98 -22.40
CA GLU A 127 9.71 20.45 -21.03
C GLU A 127 10.51 19.53 -20.12
N PHE A 128 11.82 19.39 -20.35
CA PHE A 128 12.74 18.78 -19.39
C PHE A 128 14.05 19.55 -19.30
N GLU A 129 14.64 19.53 -18.11
CA GLU A 129 15.89 20.18 -17.77
C GLU A 129 16.92 19.12 -17.40
N VAL A 130 18.13 19.29 -17.93
CA VAL A 130 19.26 18.39 -17.63
C VAL A 130 20.48 19.21 -17.29
N LYS A 131 21.14 18.85 -16.21
CA LYS A 131 22.40 19.47 -15.79
C LYS A 131 23.36 18.39 -15.30
N VAL A 132 24.62 18.53 -15.69
CA VAL A 132 25.69 17.65 -15.25
C VAL A 132 26.81 18.51 -14.66
N ASP A 133 27.04 18.35 -13.36
CA ASP A 133 28.19 18.91 -12.68
C ASP A 133 29.30 17.87 -12.62
N ILE A 134 30.53 18.28 -12.95
CA ILE A 134 31.71 17.41 -13.01
C ILE A 134 32.77 18.00 -12.10
N THR A 135 33.22 17.21 -11.13
CA THR A 135 34.19 17.64 -10.13
C THR A 135 35.32 16.63 -9.97
N SER A 136 36.49 17.11 -9.61
CA SER A 136 37.66 16.31 -9.23
C SER A 136 38.58 17.17 -8.37
N SER A 137 39.50 16.56 -7.63
CA SER A 137 40.41 17.21 -6.68
C SER A 137 41.12 18.45 -7.26
N ASN A 138 41.62 18.35 -8.49
CA ASN A 138 42.36 19.41 -9.19
C ASN A 138 41.76 19.80 -10.54
N GLY A 139 40.62 19.19 -10.89
CA GLY A 139 40.05 19.28 -12.23
C GLY A 139 39.36 20.60 -12.49
N THR A 140 39.50 21.13 -13.70
CA THR A 140 38.86 22.39 -14.12
C THR A 140 38.24 22.25 -15.49
N LEU A 141 36.98 22.67 -15.62
CA LEU A 141 36.26 22.60 -16.89
C LEU A 141 36.60 23.78 -17.81
N ASN A 142 37.10 23.48 -19.00
CA ASN A 142 37.31 24.42 -20.08
C ASN A 142 36.14 24.36 -21.09
N TYR A 143 35.21 25.31 -20.96
CA TYR A 143 34.02 25.37 -21.81
C TYR A 143 34.32 25.62 -23.30
N ALA A 144 35.41 26.32 -23.63
CA ALA A 144 35.74 26.65 -25.01
C ALA A 144 36.21 25.41 -25.80
N LYS A 145 36.96 24.53 -25.14
CA LYS A 145 37.45 23.27 -25.73
C LYS A 145 36.54 22.06 -25.44
N TYR A 146 35.57 22.24 -24.54
CA TYR A 146 34.73 21.16 -24.02
C TYR A 146 35.55 20.01 -23.41
N THR A 147 36.54 20.39 -22.61
CA THR A 147 37.51 19.49 -21.95
C THR A 147 37.50 19.74 -20.44
N PHE A 148 37.55 18.68 -19.64
CA PHE A 148 37.78 18.74 -18.20
C PHE A 148 39.27 18.47 -17.96
N GLU A 149 40.01 19.53 -17.69
CA GLU A 149 41.47 19.56 -17.68
C GLU A 149 42.02 19.30 -16.26
N ASN A 150 43.32 18.99 -16.17
CA ASN A 150 44.08 18.80 -14.93
C ASN A 150 43.69 17.55 -14.12
N VAL A 151 43.28 16.48 -14.81
CA VAL A 151 43.08 15.15 -14.19
C VAL A 151 44.30 14.24 -14.37
N ASN A 152 44.58 13.40 -13.38
CA ASN A 152 45.69 12.45 -13.37
C ASN A 152 45.22 11.02 -13.12
N GLU A 153 46.09 10.06 -13.40
CA GLU A 153 45.87 8.67 -13.00
C GLU A 153 45.85 8.58 -11.46
N GLY A 154 44.85 7.89 -10.93
CA GLY A 154 44.55 7.84 -9.49
C GLY A 154 43.56 8.90 -9.00
N ASP A 155 43.25 9.94 -9.79
CA ASP A 155 42.23 10.92 -9.41
C ASP A 155 40.82 10.31 -9.51
N VAL A 156 39.92 10.80 -8.65
CA VAL A 156 38.49 10.50 -8.71
C VAL A 156 37.78 11.64 -9.41
N VAL A 157 36.90 11.29 -10.35
CA VAL A 157 35.99 12.21 -11.03
C VAL A 157 34.57 11.88 -10.63
N ASP A 158 33.90 12.87 -10.05
CA ASP A 158 32.49 12.76 -9.68
C ASP A 158 31.63 13.43 -10.74
N LEU A 159 30.62 12.69 -11.20
CA LEU A 159 29.59 13.17 -12.11
C LEU A 159 28.28 13.28 -11.34
N LYS A 160 27.72 14.49 -11.21
CA LYS A 160 26.39 14.72 -10.63
C LYS A 160 25.42 15.11 -11.73
N ILE A 161 24.51 14.19 -12.04
CA ILE A 161 23.53 14.31 -13.12
C ILE A 161 22.19 14.60 -12.47
N SER A 162 21.62 15.77 -12.75
CA SER A 162 20.24 16.11 -12.38
C SER A 162 19.37 16.16 -13.62
N PHE A 163 18.28 15.42 -13.59
CA PHE A 163 17.26 15.41 -14.62
C PHE A 163 15.93 15.82 -14.00
N LYS A 164 15.25 16.79 -14.60
CA LYS A 164 13.92 17.22 -14.19
C LYS A 164 12.98 17.21 -15.38
N SER A 165 11.95 16.37 -15.31
CA SER A 165 10.77 16.43 -16.16
C SER A 165 9.86 17.57 -15.69
N ASN A 166 9.36 18.35 -16.63
CA ASN A 166 8.49 19.50 -16.34
C ASN A 166 7.24 19.50 -17.25
N PRO A 167 6.45 18.40 -17.31
CA PRO A 167 5.30 18.32 -18.19
C PRO A 167 4.33 19.49 -17.95
N GLY A 168 3.86 20.08 -19.05
CA GLY A 168 2.99 21.25 -19.05
C GLY A 168 1.62 20.98 -18.46
N GLU A 169 1.20 19.71 -18.43
CA GLU A 169 -0.05 19.27 -17.82
C GLU A 169 0.17 18.66 -16.43
N TYR A 170 -0.60 19.15 -15.45
CA TYR A 170 -0.57 18.65 -14.08
C TYR A 170 -1.96 18.76 -13.44
N LEU A 171 -2.19 17.95 -12.42
CA LEU A 171 -3.35 18.04 -11.54
C LEU A 171 -2.91 18.44 -10.14
N ILE A 172 -3.78 19.12 -9.40
CA ILE A 172 -3.56 19.40 -7.98
C ILE A 172 -4.52 18.49 -7.19
N VAL A 173 -3.98 17.64 -6.34
CA VAL A 173 -4.75 16.76 -5.45
C VAL A 173 -4.27 16.95 -4.03
N ASP A 174 -5.17 17.36 -3.14
CA ASP A 174 -4.88 17.62 -1.72
C ASP A 174 -3.65 18.55 -1.51
N GLY A 175 -3.42 19.51 -2.42
CA GLY A 175 -2.31 20.47 -2.37
C GLY A 175 -1.01 19.99 -3.05
N GLU A 176 -0.95 18.74 -3.51
CA GLU A 176 0.21 18.17 -4.20
C GLU A 176 0.05 18.26 -5.72
N LYS A 177 1.14 18.62 -6.41
CA LYS A 177 1.21 18.64 -7.87
C LYS A 177 1.44 17.21 -8.37
N ILE A 178 0.48 16.67 -9.10
CA ILE A 178 0.56 15.37 -9.77
C ILE A 178 0.82 15.59 -11.25
N VAL A 179 1.88 14.96 -11.75
CA VAL A 179 2.42 15.15 -13.09
C VAL A 179 2.44 13.80 -13.81
N TYR A 180 2.14 13.76 -15.10
CA TYR A 180 2.20 12.52 -15.87
C TYR A 180 3.61 11.89 -15.83
N PRO A 181 3.77 10.65 -15.34
CA PRO A 181 5.08 10.05 -15.17
C PRO A 181 5.61 9.42 -16.47
N TYR A 182 6.94 9.36 -16.62
CA TYR A 182 7.60 8.62 -17.69
C TYR A 182 8.24 7.34 -17.15
N ILE A 183 8.29 6.29 -17.97
CA ILE A 183 9.23 5.18 -17.71
C ILE A 183 10.59 5.63 -18.23
N ALA A 184 11.53 5.87 -17.33
CA ALA A 184 12.83 6.45 -17.65
C ALA A 184 13.97 5.44 -17.49
N LEU A 185 14.82 5.36 -18.51
CA LEU A 185 16.05 4.58 -18.52
C LEU A 185 17.26 5.50 -18.64
N PHE A 186 18.05 5.60 -17.59
CA PHE A 186 19.33 6.30 -17.58
C PHE A 186 20.46 5.31 -17.80
N VAL A 187 21.39 5.66 -18.69
CA VAL A 187 22.54 4.84 -19.02
C VAL A 187 23.80 5.69 -18.96
N LEU A 188 24.68 5.35 -18.03
CA LEU A 188 26.05 5.89 -17.98
C LEU A 188 27.00 4.83 -18.52
N THR A 189 27.75 5.19 -19.55
CA THR A 189 28.71 4.29 -20.21
C THR A 189 30.11 4.88 -20.13
N HIS A 190 31.09 4.08 -19.70
CA HIS A 190 32.48 4.51 -19.60
C HIS A 190 33.47 3.39 -19.96
N PRO A 191 34.66 3.71 -20.47
CA PRO A 191 35.66 2.72 -20.86
C PRO A 191 36.29 2.00 -19.65
N LYS A 192 36.04 0.68 -19.52
CA LYS A 192 36.41 -0.13 -18.35
C LYS A 192 37.93 -0.27 -18.12
N ASN A 193 38.72 -0.07 -19.18
CA ASN A 193 40.18 -0.15 -19.12
C ASN A 193 40.82 1.17 -18.63
N MET A 194 40.06 2.28 -18.66
CA MET A 194 40.55 3.62 -18.29
C MET A 194 39.89 4.14 -17.00
N LEU A 195 38.64 3.76 -16.74
CA LEU A 195 37.86 4.20 -15.59
C LEU A 195 37.33 3.02 -14.79
N ASP A 196 37.35 3.15 -13.47
CA ASP A 196 36.73 2.22 -12.52
C ASP A 196 35.60 2.89 -11.75
N SER A 197 34.48 2.19 -11.60
CA SER A 197 33.37 2.67 -10.78
C SER A 197 33.69 2.44 -9.30
N LEU A 198 33.79 3.52 -8.53
CA LEU A 198 33.95 3.44 -7.07
C LEU A 198 32.58 3.33 -6.38
N ASP A 199 31.67 4.24 -6.72
CA ASP A 199 30.34 4.29 -6.13
C ASP A 199 29.32 4.92 -7.08
N TYR A 200 28.06 4.60 -6.83
CA TYR A 200 26.89 5.13 -7.50
C TYR A 200 25.78 5.44 -6.49
N LEU A 201 25.25 6.67 -6.54
CA LEU A 201 24.13 7.11 -5.73
C LEU A 201 23.03 7.71 -6.62
N PRO A 202 21.86 7.07 -6.76
CA PRO A 202 21.50 5.76 -6.22
C PRO A 202 22.26 4.63 -6.92
N ARG A 203 22.28 3.44 -6.28
CA ARG A 203 22.84 2.24 -6.93
C ARG A 203 22.06 1.89 -8.20
N PRO A 204 22.74 1.54 -9.30
CA PRO A 204 22.08 1.15 -10.54
C PRO A 204 21.28 -0.14 -10.36
N ASN A 205 20.17 -0.26 -11.09
CA ASN A 205 19.38 -1.49 -11.14
C ASN A 205 20.18 -2.64 -11.76
N MET A 206 21.08 -2.33 -12.69
CA MET A 206 21.92 -3.30 -13.38
C MET A 206 23.24 -2.65 -13.81
N THR A 207 24.31 -3.43 -13.77
CA THR A 207 25.58 -3.08 -14.42
C THR A 207 25.97 -4.17 -15.41
N ALA A 208 26.44 -3.80 -16.58
CA ALA A 208 26.90 -4.75 -17.59
C ALA A 208 28.24 -4.30 -18.18
N SER A 209 29.08 -5.25 -18.56
CA SER A 209 30.25 -4.98 -19.40
C SER A 209 29.94 -5.42 -20.82
N GLN A 210 30.10 -4.51 -21.78
CA GLN A 210 29.91 -4.77 -23.20
C GLN A 210 31.12 -4.24 -23.95
N GLU A 211 31.79 -5.12 -24.70
CA GLU A 211 33.06 -4.81 -25.37
C GLU A 211 34.07 -4.20 -24.39
N ASP A 212 34.61 -3.01 -24.67
CA ASP A 212 35.55 -2.28 -23.81
C ASP A 212 34.88 -1.30 -22.85
N ASN A 213 33.55 -1.33 -22.72
CA ASN A 213 32.80 -0.41 -21.89
C ASN A 213 32.16 -1.11 -20.68
N MET A 214 32.02 -0.34 -19.60
CA MET A 214 31.14 -0.61 -18.47
C MET A 214 29.91 0.27 -18.61
N MET A 215 28.73 -0.31 -18.36
CA MET A 215 27.44 0.36 -18.44
C MET A 215 26.70 0.21 -17.11
N ALA A 216 26.20 1.31 -16.59
CA ALA A 216 25.32 1.35 -15.43
C ALA A 216 23.93 1.82 -15.89
N TYR A 217 22.90 1.08 -15.47
CA TYR A 217 21.51 1.30 -15.87
C TYR A 217 20.65 1.65 -14.66
N TRP A 218 19.89 2.73 -14.78
CA TRP A 218 18.80 3.05 -13.85
C TRP A 218 17.48 3.04 -14.60
N ASN A 219 16.57 2.15 -14.22
CA ASN A 219 15.21 2.07 -14.72
C ASN A 219 14.25 2.51 -13.62
N VAL A 220 13.56 3.63 -13.81
CA VAL A 220 12.69 4.25 -12.81
C VAL A 220 11.39 4.74 -13.43
N ILE A 221 10.35 4.88 -12.60
CA ILE A 221 9.16 5.64 -12.96
C ILE A 221 9.42 7.09 -12.56
N LEU A 222 9.80 7.92 -13.53
CA LEU A 222 10.14 9.32 -13.31
C LEU A 222 8.86 10.15 -13.15
N LYS A 223 8.59 10.60 -11.92
CA LYS A 223 7.46 11.50 -11.60
C LYS A 223 7.79 12.95 -11.93
N GLU A 224 8.90 13.47 -11.40
CA GLU A 224 9.35 14.85 -11.64
C GLU A 224 10.86 14.91 -11.85
N GLU A 225 11.67 14.40 -10.93
CA GLU A 225 13.12 14.56 -10.98
C GLU A 225 13.90 13.30 -10.59
N MET A 226 15.13 13.20 -11.09
CA MET A 226 16.09 12.16 -10.72
C MET A 226 17.49 12.75 -10.61
N TYR A 227 18.21 12.31 -9.57
CA TYR A 227 19.60 12.67 -9.32
C TYR A 227 20.45 11.40 -9.33
N ILE A 228 21.55 11.43 -10.10
CA ILE A 228 22.53 10.36 -10.17
C ILE A 228 23.91 10.95 -9.90
N GLU A 229 24.59 10.44 -8.89
CA GLU A 229 25.99 10.69 -8.62
C GLU A 229 26.80 9.43 -8.98
N ALA A 230 27.87 9.62 -9.75
CA ALA A 230 28.79 8.55 -10.12
C ALA A 230 30.23 8.98 -9.83
N SER A 231 30.91 8.22 -8.99
CA SER A 231 32.32 8.43 -8.66
C SER A 231 33.18 7.45 -9.44
N LEU A 232 34.03 7.98 -10.32
CA LEU A 232 34.84 7.20 -11.25
C LEU A 232 36.34 7.44 -10.97
N LEU A 233 37.08 6.37 -10.69
CA LEU A 233 38.54 6.38 -10.53
C LEU A 233 39.23 6.32 -11.90
N ILE A 234 40.16 7.23 -12.14
CA ILE A 234 41.01 7.20 -13.34
C ILE A 234 42.11 6.16 -13.16
N LYS A 235 41.98 5.02 -13.86
CA LYS A 235 43.01 3.98 -13.91
C LYS A 235 44.15 4.32 -14.86
N SER A 236 43.78 4.80 -16.06
CA SER A 236 44.74 5.15 -17.09
C SER A 236 44.17 6.22 -18.01
N LEU A 237 45.00 7.20 -18.38
CA LEU A 237 44.65 8.22 -19.37
C LEU A 237 45.02 7.80 -20.81
N GLY A 238 45.56 6.60 -20.98
CA GLY A 238 46.03 6.10 -22.27
C GLY A 238 47.18 6.90 -22.89
N ALA A 239 47.56 6.53 -24.12
CA ALA A 239 48.66 7.17 -24.86
C ALA A 239 48.40 8.65 -25.18
N TRP A 240 47.14 9.03 -25.33
CA TRP A 240 46.72 10.38 -25.67
C TRP A 240 46.54 11.29 -24.45
N LYS A 241 46.78 10.75 -23.24
CA LYS A 241 46.59 11.47 -21.97
C LYS A 241 45.19 12.09 -21.82
N SER A 242 44.19 11.41 -22.37
CA SER A 242 42.80 11.83 -22.41
C SER A 242 41.84 10.64 -22.46
N ILE A 243 40.68 10.78 -21.83
CA ILE A 243 39.61 9.78 -21.81
C ILE A 243 38.36 10.38 -22.46
N TRP A 244 37.82 9.66 -23.43
CA TRP A 244 36.51 9.96 -23.99
C TRP A 244 35.45 9.16 -23.24
N ILE A 245 34.50 9.86 -22.62
CA ILE A 245 33.33 9.24 -22.00
C ILE A 245 32.16 9.37 -22.97
N ASN A 246 31.46 8.25 -23.17
CA ASN A 246 30.28 8.23 -24.01
C ASN A 246 29.19 9.15 -23.42
N PRO A 247 28.33 9.76 -24.27
CA PRO A 247 27.23 10.56 -23.79
C PRO A 247 26.34 9.78 -22.81
N ILE A 248 25.89 10.44 -21.75
CA ILE A 248 24.85 9.87 -20.88
C ILE A 248 23.58 9.77 -21.71
N THR A 249 22.99 8.58 -21.77
CA THR A 249 21.77 8.35 -22.54
C THR A 249 20.60 8.23 -21.57
N ILE A 250 19.58 9.06 -21.76
CA ILE A 250 18.35 9.07 -20.98
C ILE A 250 17.20 8.80 -21.96
N GLN A 251 16.48 7.70 -21.76
CA GLN A 251 15.31 7.37 -22.56
C GLN A 251 14.06 7.55 -21.72
N LEU A 252 13.17 8.45 -22.12
CA LEU A 252 11.84 8.60 -21.54
C LEU A 252 10.84 7.91 -22.46
N ILE A 253 10.14 6.92 -21.93
CA ILE A 253 9.13 6.16 -22.65
C ILE A 253 7.77 6.65 -22.16
N ASP A 254 6.99 7.17 -23.10
CA ASP A 254 5.60 7.57 -22.90
C ASP A 254 4.71 6.36 -23.25
N ASP A 255 4.33 5.62 -22.21
CA ASP A 255 3.50 4.41 -22.30
C ASP A 255 2.37 4.48 -21.28
N PRO A 256 1.23 5.14 -21.63
CA PRO A 256 0.11 5.27 -20.72
C PRO A 256 -0.57 3.93 -20.41
N TRP A 257 -0.45 2.93 -21.28
CA TRP A 257 -0.99 1.59 -21.03
C TRP A 257 -0.20 0.86 -19.95
N ALA A 258 1.13 0.92 -19.98
CA ALA A 258 1.97 0.34 -18.93
C ALA A 258 1.75 1.05 -17.58
N ILE A 259 1.56 2.38 -17.59
CA ILE A 259 1.22 3.16 -16.39
C ILE A 259 -0.12 2.66 -15.81
N LEU A 260 -1.18 2.58 -16.62
CA LEU A 260 -2.48 2.08 -16.16
C LEU A 260 -2.41 0.63 -15.66
N ALA A 261 -1.67 -0.25 -16.35
CA ALA A 261 -1.49 -1.63 -15.93
C ALA A 261 -0.81 -1.72 -14.56
N ASN A 262 0.22 -0.90 -14.32
CA ASN A 262 0.89 -0.82 -13.02
C ASN A 262 -0.05 -0.26 -11.93
N LEU A 263 -0.80 0.81 -12.21
CA LEU A 263 -1.75 1.39 -11.24
C LEU A 263 -2.84 0.39 -10.82
N ARG A 264 -3.38 -0.35 -11.79
CA ARG A 264 -4.43 -1.35 -11.54
C ARG A 264 -3.94 -2.57 -10.77
N ARG A 265 -2.65 -2.92 -10.88
CA ARG A 265 -2.06 -4.06 -10.16
C ARG A 265 -2.17 -3.91 -8.64
N TYR A 266 -2.14 -2.68 -8.13
CA TYR A 266 -2.15 -2.41 -6.70
C TYR A 266 -3.55 -2.45 -6.07
N ASN A 267 -4.61 -2.53 -6.88
CA ASN A 267 -6.03 -2.52 -6.48
C ASN A 267 -6.34 -1.70 -5.22
N ILE A 268 -5.82 -0.47 -5.14
CA ILE A 268 -5.88 0.41 -3.95
C ILE A 268 -7.33 0.62 -3.48
N GLU A 269 -8.29 0.60 -4.40
CA GLU A 269 -9.71 0.70 -4.09
C GLU A 269 -10.23 -0.47 -3.25
N GLU A 270 -9.84 -1.71 -3.60
CA GLU A 270 -10.17 -2.90 -2.82
C GLU A 270 -9.52 -2.83 -1.43
N LEU A 271 -8.23 -2.50 -1.37
CA LEU A 271 -7.50 -2.39 -0.11
C LEU A 271 -8.10 -1.32 0.82
N LEU A 272 -8.51 -0.16 0.28
CA LEU A 272 -9.17 0.89 1.04
C LEU A 272 -10.53 0.40 1.58
N ASN A 273 -11.32 -0.27 0.75
CA ASN A 273 -12.63 -0.80 1.14
C ASN A 273 -12.50 -1.90 2.21
N GLU A 274 -11.55 -2.81 2.08
CA GLU A 274 -11.26 -3.85 3.08
C GLU A 274 -10.81 -3.24 4.41
N THR A 275 -9.96 -2.21 4.36
CA THR A 275 -9.49 -1.51 5.56
C THR A 275 -10.64 -0.77 6.25
N LEU A 276 -11.52 -0.12 5.49
CA LEU A 276 -12.73 0.53 6.01
C LEU A 276 -13.70 -0.48 6.64
N ALA A 277 -13.89 -1.64 6.00
CA ALA A 277 -14.72 -2.71 6.55
C ALA A 277 -14.17 -3.23 7.89
N SER A 278 -12.86 -3.51 7.92
CA SER A 278 -12.16 -3.97 9.13
C SER A 278 -12.22 -2.93 10.26
N TYR A 279 -12.10 -1.64 9.93
CA TYR A 279 -12.24 -0.55 10.90
C TYR A 279 -13.64 -0.50 11.51
N ASN A 280 -14.68 -0.62 10.68
CA ASN A 280 -16.06 -0.64 11.15
C ASN A 280 -16.38 -1.87 12.01
N GLU A 281 -15.80 -3.02 11.70
CA GLU A 281 -15.93 -4.24 12.51
C GLU A 281 -15.27 -4.10 13.89
N LEU A 282 -14.06 -3.52 13.94
CA LEU A 282 -13.39 -3.22 15.22
C LEU A 282 -14.19 -2.21 16.05
N LYS A 283 -14.77 -1.20 15.41
CA LYS A 283 -15.62 -0.22 16.10
C LYS A 283 -16.85 -0.88 16.72
N LYS A 284 -17.54 -1.75 15.96
CA LYS A 284 -18.66 -2.52 16.49
C LYS A 284 -18.26 -3.44 17.64
N THR A 285 -17.07 -4.04 17.56
CA THR A 285 -16.50 -4.85 18.65
C THR A 285 -16.25 -4.01 19.91
N MET A 286 -15.78 -2.76 19.75
CA MET A 286 -15.64 -1.82 20.87
C MET A 286 -16.97 -1.54 21.53
N ASP A 287 -17.99 -1.19 20.74
CA ASP A 287 -19.34 -0.90 21.24
C ASP A 287 -19.88 -2.11 22.05
N THR A 288 -19.66 -3.33 21.55
CA THR A 288 -20.05 -4.57 22.25
C THR A 288 -19.29 -4.76 23.57
N ILE A 289 -18.00 -4.42 23.64
CA ILE A 289 -17.22 -4.52 24.88
C ILE A 289 -17.72 -3.51 25.92
N ASP A 290 -18.08 -2.29 25.49
CA ASP A 290 -18.63 -1.28 26.39
C ASP A 290 -20.00 -1.72 26.94
N GLU A 291 -20.86 -2.30 26.10
CA GLU A 291 -22.12 -2.93 26.55
C GLU A 291 -21.87 -4.07 27.55
N MET A 292 -20.91 -4.96 27.26
CA MET A 292 -20.55 -6.06 28.17
C MET A 292 -20.00 -5.56 29.51
N LYS A 293 -19.22 -4.48 29.52
CA LYS A 293 -18.71 -3.86 30.75
C LYS A 293 -19.85 -3.35 31.62
N GLU A 294 -20.83 -2.68 31.02
CA GLU A 294 -22.01 -2.20 31.73
C GLU A 294 -22.82 -3.37 32.32
N SER A 295 -23.05 -4.44 31.54
CA SER A 295 -23.71 -5.65 32.06
C SER A 295 -22.93 -6.32 33.19
N LEU A 296 -21.60 -6.39 33.11
CA LEU A 296 -20.76 -6.95 34.17
C LEU A 296 -20.78 -6.09 35.44
N ASN A 297 -20.80 -4.76 35.32
CA ASN A 297 -20.97 -3.87 36.48
C ASN A 297 -22.30 -4.13 37.18
N GLN A 298 -23.40 -4.17 36.44
CA GLN A 298 -24.73 -4.44 36.98
C GLN A 298 -24.80 -5.81 37.66
N LEU A 299 -24.16 -6.83 37.05
CA LEU A 299 -24.07 -8.17 37.65
C LEU A 299 -23.27 -8.15 38.95
N ALA A 300 -22.16 -7.42 39.00
CA ALA A 300 -21.36 -7.30 40.22
C ALA A 300 -22.14 -6.61 41.36
N ASP A 301 -22.87 -5.54 41.04
CA ASP A 301 -23.71 -4.81 42.01
C ASP A 301 -24.85 -5.67 42.56
N ALA A 302 -25.48 -6.47 41.68
CA ALA A 302 -26.51 -7.43 42.09
C ALA A 302 -25.94 -8.49 43.03
N MET A 303 -24.79 -9.09 42.67
CA MET A 303 -24.13 -10.12 43.49
C MET A 303 -23.67 -9.59 44.84
N GLU A 304 -23.19 -8.34 44.89
CA GLU A 304 -22.83 -7.71 46.16
C GLU A 304 -24.06 -7.51 47.05
N THR A 305 -25.15 -6.98 46.49
CA THR A 305 -26.40 -6.73 47.21
C THR A 305 -26.99 -8.04 47.77
N ILE A 306 -27.06 -9.08 46.95
CA ILE A 306 -27.53 -10.41 47.36
C ILE A 306 -26.64 -10.94 48.49
N GLY A 307 -25.31 -10.91 48.31
CA GLY A 307 -24.39 -11.45 49.29
C GLY A 307 -24.43 -10.72 50.63
N GLU A 308 -24.55 -9.38 50.64
CA GLU A 308 -24.72 -8.60 51.87
C GLU A 308 -26.00 -8.97 52.62
N LYS A 309 -27.10 -9.15 51.90
CA LYS A 309 -28.40 -9.51 52.48
C LYS A 309 -28.44 -10.92 53.03
N GLU A 310 -27.84 -11.89 52.34
CA GLU A 310 -27.69 -13.27 52.85
C GLU A 310 -26.83 -13.29 54.12
N MET A 311 -25.74 -12.51 54.17
CA MET A 311 -24.93 -12.40 55.40
C MET A 311 -25.69 -11.73 56.56
N GLU A 312 -26.51 -10.72 56.26
CA GLU A 312 -27.37 -10.06 57.27
C GLU A 312 -28.40 -11.05 57.84
N ALA A 313 -29.09 -11.79 56.97
CA ALA A 313 -30.05 -12.84 57.35
C ALA A 313 -29.38 -13.95 58.18
N ALA A 314 -28.20 -14.43 57.76
CA ALA A 314 -27.45 -15.43 58.49
C ALA A 314 -27.10 -14.98 59.92
N ARG A 315 -26.70 -13.71 60.10
CA ARG A 315 -26.39 -13.14 61.43
C ARG A 315 -27.63 -13.01 62.31
N LEU A 316 -28.75 -12.58 61.74
CA LEU A 316 -30.03 -12.51 62.47
C LEU A 316 -30.43 -13.90 62.98
N LEU A 317 -30.29 -14.93 62.14
CA LEU A 317 -30.57 -16.32 62.53
C LEU A 317 -29.60 -16.87 63.57
N LEU A 318 -28.31 -16.57 63.46
CA LEU A 318 -27.33 -16.94 64.50
C LEU A 318 -27.65 -16.27 65.84
N ASN A 319 -28.02 -15.00 65.82
CA ASN A 319 -28.42 -14.30 67.05
C ASN A 319 -29.69 -14.90 67.65
N LEU A 320 -30.66 -15.25 66.80
CA LEU A 320 -31.89 -15.90 67.23
C LEU A 320 -31.63 -17.28 67.84
N THR A 321 -30.89 -18.14 67.15
CA THR A 321 -30.53 -19.49 67.64
C THR A 321 -29.73 -19.44 68.93
N ASN A 322 -28.79 -18.50 69.05
CA ASN A 322 -28.07 -18.27 70.31
C ASN A 322 -28.99 -17.78 71.44
N THR A 323 -29.95 -16.91 71.13
CA THR A 323 -30.95 -16.44 72.11
C THR A 323 -31.83 -17.59 72.59
N ILE A 324 -32.28 -18.45 71.67
CA ILE A 324 -33.07 -19.65 72.01
C ILE A 324 -32.22 -20.64 72.81
N ARG A 325 -30.94 -20.83 72.48
CA ARG A 325 -30.02 -21.70 73.24
C ARG A 325 -29.80 -21.21 74.67
N VAL A 326 -29.54 -19.92 74.86
CA VAL A 326 -29.45 -19.31 76.21
C VAL A 326 -30.79 -19.44 76.95
N PHE A 327 -31.90 -19.37 76.24
CA PHE A 327 -33.22 -19.57 76.83
C PHE A 327 -33.45 -21.03 77.28
N LEU A 328 -33.04 -22.01 76.47
CA LEU A 328 -33.03 -23.44 76.80
C LEU A 328 -32.20 -23.74 78.07
N ASP A 329 -31.06 -23.06 78.25
CA ASP A 329 -30.18 -23.26 79.41
C ASP A 329 -30.77 -22.76 80.74
N VAL A 330 -31.75 -21.85 80.71
CA VAL A 330 -32.28 -21.16 81.90
C VAL A 330 -33.77 -21.50 82.14
N LEU A 331 -34.36 -22.32 81.25
CA LEU A 331 -35.80 -22.59 81.11
C LEU A 331 -36.47 -23.13 82.39
N ASP A 332 -35.72 -23.85 83.24
CA ASP A 332 -36.18 -24.33 84.56
C ASP A 332 -36.49 -23.22 85.59
N SER A 333 -36.10 -21.96 85.30
CA SER A 333 -36.18 -20.83 86.23
C SER A 333 -37.00 -19.63 85.73
N VAL A 334 -37.64 -19.75 84.56
CA VAL A 334 -38.32 -18.64 83.88
C VAL A 334 -39.84 -18.82 83.91
N SER A 335 -40.59 -17.71 84.07
CA SER A 335 -42.05 -17.75 84.05
C SER A 335 -42.61 -18.06 82.64
N PRO A 336 -43.77 -18.74 82.53
CA PRO A 336 -44.46 -19.01 81.26
C PRO A 336 -44.69 -17.78 80.38
N GLU A 337 -44.87 -16.60 80.98
CA GLU A 337 -45.05 -15.33 80.26
C GLU A 337 -43.78 -14.88 79.52
N ASN A 338 -42.61 -15.14 80.11
CA ASN A 338 -41.34 -14.85 79.46
C ASN A 338 -41.03 -15.86 78.34
N ILE A 339 -41.46 -17.13 78.47
CA ILE A 339 -41.41 -18.13 77.39
C ILE A 339 -42.26 -17.68 76.21
N SER A 340 -43.50 -17.24 76.46
CA SER A 340 -44.40 -16.76 75.42
C SER A 340 -43.85 -15.51 74.71
N ARG A 341 -43.25 -14.57 75.45
CA ARG A 341 -42.60 -13.38 74.89
C ARG A 341 -41.39 -13.72 74.02
N ALA A 342 -40.51 -14.61 74.47
CA ALA A 342 -39.35 -15.05 73.70
C ALA A 342 -39.76 -15.78 72.40
N ILE A 343 -40.80 -16.63 72.46
CA ILE A 343 -41.37 -17.28 71.27
C ILE A 343 -41.96 -16.24 70.31
N SER A 344 -42.64 -15.22 70.82
CA SER A 344 -43.19 -14.15 69.99
C SER A 344 -42.11 -13.30 69.31
N GLU A 345 -41.03 -12.97 70.02
CA GLU A 345 -39.89 -12.24 69.47
C GLU A 345 -39.13 -13.08 68.42
N ALA A 346 -38.99 -14.40 68.66
CA ALA A 346 -38.41 -15.35 67.71
C ALA A 346 -39.21 -15.45 66.41
N LYS A 347 -40.54 -15.54 66.50
CA LYS A 347 -41.44 -15.54 65.34
C LYS A 347 -41.34 -14.25 64.52
N ASN A 348 -41.27 -13.10 65.18
CA ASN A 348 -41.09 -11.82 64.50
C ASN A 348 -39.74 -11.75 63.79
N ALA A 349 -38.66 -12.26 64.41
CA ALA A 349 -37.34 -12.32 63.78
C ALA A 349 -37.31 -13.25 62.56
N ILE A 350 -37.98 -14.40 62.62
CA ILE A 350 -38.12 -15.33 61.50
C ILE A 350 -38.91 -14.69 60.36
N ASN A 351 -40.07 -14.09 60.63
CA ASN A 351 -40.86 -13.40 59.62
C ASN A 351 -40.07 -12.27 58.95
N ASN A 352 -39.37 -11.44 59.72
CA ASN A 352 -38.51 -10.40 59.15
C ASN A 352 -37.40 -10.98 58.25
N THR A 353 -36.89 -12.17 58.57
CA THR A 353 -35.86 -12.86 57.76
C THR A 353 -36.47 -13.45 56.48
N ILE A 354 -37.67 -14.03 56.56
CA ILE A 354 -38.42 -14.50 55.39
C ILE A 354 -38.73 -13.31 54.47
N ASP A 355 -39.26 -12.21 55.01
CA ASP A 355 -39.57 -11.00 54.23
C ASP A 355 -38.32 -10.44 53.53
N MET A 356 -37.16 -10.46 54.21
CA MET A 356 -35.89 -10.09 53.61
C MET A 356 -35.52 -11.04 52.45
N LEU A 357 -35.58 -12.35 52.63
CA LEU A 357 -35.23 -13.33 51.59
C LEU A 357 -36.21 -13.29 50.41
N SER A 358 -37.52 -13.16 50.66
CA SER A 358 -38.54 -13.00 49.62
C SER A 358 -38.35 -11.70 48.84
N SER A 359 -37.89 -10.62 49.49
CA SER A 359 -37.56 -9.39 48.75
C SER A 359 -36.35 -9.53 47.83
N ILE A 360 -35.40 -10.43 48.16
CA ILE A 360 -34.25 -10.76 47.31
C ILE A 360 -34.72 -11.62 46.14
N GLU A 361 -35.57 -12.63 46.39
CA GLU A 361 -36.16 -13.45 45.35
C GLU A 361 -36.93 -12.60 44.33
N GLU A 362 -37.84 -11.73 44.80
CA GLU A 362 -38.60 -10.81 43.95
C GLU A 362 -37.67 -9.86 43.16
N TYR A 363 -36.56 -9.42 43.76
CA TYR A 363 -35.57 -8.62 43.08
C TYR A 363 -34.85 -9.41 41.96
N ILE A 364 -34.52 -10.68 42.18
CA ILE A 364 -33.85 -11.54 41.20
C ILE A 364 -34.81 -11.91 40.06
N GLU A 365 -36.06 -12.29 40.38
CA GLU A 365 -37.08 -12.64 39.39
C GLU A 365 -37.43 -11.49 38.45
N ASN A 366 -37.40 -10.26 38.97
CA ASN A 366 -37.63 -9.05 38.19
C ASN A 366 -36.36 -8.50 37.51
N SER A 367 -35.20 -9.14 37.70
CA SER A 367 -33.94 -8.74 37.07
C SER A 367 -33.78 -9.34 35.66
N THR A 368 -33.00 -8.68 34.81
CA THR A 368 -32.60 -9.18 33.48
C THR A 368 -31.77 -10.47 33.51
N TYR A 369 -31.40 -10.96 34.70
CA TYR A 369 -30.53 -12.11 34.89
C TYR A 369 -31.25 -13.32 35.52
N ALA A 370 -32.59 -13.28 35.62
CA ALA A 370 -33.40 -14.32 36.25
C ALA A 370 -33.09 -15.75 35.72
N GLU A 371 -32.92 -15.92 34.40
CA GLU A 371 -32.56 -17.22 33.79
C GLU A 371 -31.18 -17.75 34.22
N ASN A 372 -30.25 -16.85 34.55
CA ASN A 372 -28.89 -17.23 34.96
C ASN A 372 -28.74 -17.37 36.48
N MET A 373 -29.78 -17.03 37.24
CA MET A 373 -29.79 -16.99 38.72
C MET A 373 -30.70 -18.05 39.33
N THR A 374 -31.15 -19.04 38.56
CA THR A 374 -32.08 -20.08 39.03
C THR A 374 -31.55 -20.86 40.23
N GLU A 375 -30.24 -21.18 40.27
CA GLU A 375 -29.62 -21.87 41.41
C GLU A 375 -29.62 -20.98 42.68
N VAL A 376 -29.51 -19.66 42.51
CA VAL A 376 -29.57 -18.69 43.62
C VAL A 376 -30.98 -18.62 44.19
N VAL A 377 -31.99 -18.52 43.31
CA VAL A 377 -33.41 -18.54 43.70
C VAL A 377 -33.77 -19.86 44.39
N GLU A 378 -33.25 -20.99 43.92
CA GLU A 378 -33.48 -22.30 44.54
C GLU A 378 -32.90 -22.38 45.96
N ARG A 379 -31.71 -21.81 46.20
CA ARG A 379 -31.10 -21.73 47.54
C ARG A 379 -31.81 -20.77 48.49
N ILE A 380 -32.33 -19.65 47.97
CA ILE A 380 -33.16 -18.71 48.73
C ILE A 380 -34.46 -19.43 49.14
N ASN A 381 -35.11 -20.13 48.22
CA ASN A 381 -36.31 -20.92 48.50
C ASN A 381 -36.06 -22.01 49.54
N GLN A 382 -34.95 -22.76 49.43
CA GLN A 382 -34.56 -23.73 50.45
C GLN A 382 -34.38 -23.08 51.84
N SER A 383 -33.82 -21.87 51.89
CA SER A 383 -33.66 -21.13 53.14
C SER A 383 -35.00 -20.64 53.70
N ILE A 384 -35.91 -20.17 52.84
CA ILE A 384 -37.28 -19.80 53.22
C ILE A 384 -38.04 -21.02 53.75
N GLU A 385 -37.98 -22.16 53.08
CA GLU A 385 -38.63 -23.41 53.53
C GLU A 385 -38.15 -23.82 54.93
N LEU A 386 -36.85 -23.71 55.22
CA LEU A 386 -36.30 -24.00 56.55
C LEU A 386 -36.80 -22.99 57.61
N LEU A 387 -36.95 -21.71 57.25
CA LEU A 387 -37.50 -20.68 58.14
C LEU A 387 -38.98 -20.87 58.42
N GLU A 388 -39.76 -21.27 57.42
CA GLU A 388 -41.18 -21.61 57.59
C GLU A 388 -41.35 -22.83 58.51
N GLN A 389 -40.47 -23.83 58.38
CA GLN A 389 -40.41 -24.97 59.31
C GLN A 389 -40.11 -24.51 60.75
N MET A 390 -39.13 -23.62 60.95
CA MET A 390 -38.86 -23.04 62.27
C MET A 390 -40.07 -22.28 62.82
N TYR A 391 -40.75 -21.49 62.00
CA TYR A 391 -41.94 -20.73 62.39
C TYR A 391 -43.09 -21.64 62.83
N SER A 392 -43.29 -22.75 62.10
CA SER A 392 -44.29 -23.77 62.43
C SER A 392 -43.98 -24.45 63.77
N LEU A 393 -42.73 -24.87 63.98
CA LEU A 393 -42.28 -25.49 65.23
C LEU A 393 -42.50 -24.57 66.45
N LEU A 394 -42.23 -23.28 66.32
CA LEU A 394 -42.51 -22.29 67.37
C LEU A 394 -44.00 -22.00 67.56
N SER A 395 -44.83 -22.30 66.56
CA SER A 395 -46.29 -22.11 66.62
C SER A 395 -47.03 -23.27 67.26
N GLU A 396 -46.45 -24.46 67.18
CA GLU A 396 -46.95 -25.66 67.85
C GLU A 396 -46.45 -25.81 69.30
N ALA A 397 -45.63 -24.87 69.79
CA ALA A 397 -45.10 -24.87 71.14
C ALA A 397 -46.18 -24.65 72.21
N ASN A 398 -46.53 -25.72 72.93
CA ASN A 398 -47.46 -25.67 74.06
C ASN A 398 -46.73 -25.31 75.37
N VAL A 399 -46.85 -24.05 75.80
CA VAL A 399 -46.23 -23.51 77.02
C VAL A 399 -46.64 -24.27 78.31
N GLU A 400 -47.73 -25.04 78.29
CA GLU A 400 -48.14 -25.90 79.43
C GLU A 400 -47.33 -27.21 79.55
N SER A 401 -46.56 -27.59 78.51
CA SER A 401 -45.76 -28.82 78.43
C SER A 401 -44.29 -28.50 78.16
N ILE A 402 -43.56 -28.18 79.23
CA ILE A 402 -42.15 -27.72 79.17
C ILE A 402 -41.25 -28.67 78.35
N TYR A 403 -41.44 -29.99 78.43
CA TYR A 403 -40.64 -30.96 77.66
C TYR A 403 -40.92 -30.94 76.15
N GLN A 404 -42.14 -30.64 75.72
CA GLN A 404 -42.46 -30.48 74.29
C GLN A 404 -41.88 -29.16 73.75
N VAL A 405 -41.94 -28.10 74.55
CA VAL A 405 -41.33 -26.80 74.22
C VAL A 405 -39.81 -26.92 74.08
N ILE A 406 -39.15 -27.66 74.98
CA ILE A 406 -37.70 -27.90 74.88
C ILE A 406 -37.34 -28.62 73.58
N GLY A 407 -38.01 -29.73 73.24
CA GLY A 407 -37.69 -30.48 72.01
C GLY A 407 -37.96 -29.68 70.73
N GLN A 408 -39.00 -28.85 70.69
CA GLN A 408 -39.28 -27.96 69.56
C GLN A 408 -38.27 -26.81 69.46
N LEU A 409 -37.84 -26.23 70.58
CA LEU A 409 -36.79 -25.20 70.60
C LEU A 409 -35.43 -25.76 70.21
N GLU A 410 -35.07 -26.98 70.63
CA GLU A 410 -33.85 -27.68 70.20
C GLU A 410 -33.85 -27.94 68.68
N SER A 411 -34.98 -28.43 68.14
CA SER A 411 -35.15 -28.58 66.69
C SER A 411 -35.07 -27.24 65.96
N THR A 412 -35.67 -26.17 66.52
CA THR A 412 -35.60 -24.82 65.95
C THR A 412 -34.16 -24.29 65.92
N VAL A 413 -33.36 -24.57 66.95
CA VAL A 413 -31.93 -24.21 66.98
C VAL A 413 -31.17 -24.95 65.89
N ALA A 414 -31.35 -26.26 65.76
CA ALA A 414 -30.65 -27.05 64.74
C ALA A 414 -30.98 -26.59 63.31
N THR A 415 -32.27 -26.39 63.00
CA THR A 415 -32.71 -25.87 61.69
C THR A 415 -32.21 -24.45 61.43
N GLY A 416 -32.20 -23.59 62.45
CA GLY A 416 -31.69 -22.22 62.31
C GLY A 416 -30.18 -22.14 62.13
N GLU A 417 -29.41 -23.05 62.73
CA GLU A 417 -27.97 -23.16 62.52
C GLU A 417 -27.64 -23.65 61.10
N GLU A 418 -28.41 -24.61 60.59
CA GLU A 418 -28.30 -25.08 59.20
C GLU A 418 -28.63 -23.98 58.19
N ALA A 419 -29.78 -23.32 58.35
CA ALA A 419 -30.20 -22.20 57.49
C ALA A 419 -29.19 -21.04 57.53
N SER A 420 -28.69 -20.69 58.72
CA SER A 420 -27.66 -19.65 58.85
C SER A 420 -26.35 -20.05 58.16
N SER A 421 -25.90 -21.29 58.31
CA SER A 421 -24.68 -21.77 57.66
C SER A 421 -24.79 -21.74 56.13
N LEU A 422 -25.95 -22.10 55.58
CA LEU A 422 -26.21 -22.03 54.14
C LEU A 422 -26.16 -20.59 53.63
N LEU A 423 -26.84 -19.67 54.32
CA LEU A 423 -26.86 -18.24 53.97
C LEU A 423 -25.48 -17.58 54.11
N LEU A 424 -24.70 -17.94 55.14
CA LEU A 424 -23.31 -17.47 55.29
C LEU A 424 -22.43 -17.93 54.12
N SER A 425 -22.49 -19.21 53.77
CA SER A 425 -21.71 -19.75 52.66
C SER A 425 -22.13 -19.17 51.31
N SER A 426 -23.44 -18.95 51.10
CA SER A 426 -23.98 -18.34 49.89
C SER A 426 -23.53 -16.87 49.78
N GLY A 427 -23.68 -16.11 50.87
CA GLY A 427 -23.30 -14.70 50.91
C GLY A 427 -21.82 -14.47 50.67
N GLU A 428 -20.95 -15.30 51.27
CA GLU A 428 -19.50 -15.26 50.99
C GLU A 428 -19.17 -15.56 49.53
N MET A 429 -19.88 -16.50 48.91
CA MET A 429 -19.70 -16.84 47.50
C MET A 429 -20.12 -15.70 46.57
N HIS A 430 -21.29 -15.09 46.77
CA HIS A 430 -21.76 -13.96 45.95
C HIS A 430 -20.87 -12.72 46.11
N LEU A 431 -20.44 -12.39 47.32
CA LEU A 431 -19.48 -11.30 47.55
C LEU A 431 -18.12 -11.57 46.88
N LYS A 432 -17.65 -12.83 46.89
CA LYS A 432 -16.43 -13.22 46.19
C LYS A 432 -16.59 -13.10 44.68
N LEU A 433 -17.74 -13.48 44.14
CA LEU A 433 -18.04 -13.36 42.71
C LEU A 433 -18.10 -11.89 42.27
N ALA A 434 -18.78 -11.02 43.04
CA ALA A 434 -18.81 -9.57 42.78
C ALA A 434 -17.39 -8.97 42.72
N ARG A 435 -16.52 -9.36 43.67
CA ARG A 435 -15.11 -8.94 43.66
C ARG A 435 -14.33 -9.46 42.45
N MET A 436 -14.58 -10.70 42.03
CA MET A 436 -13.93 -11.30 40.86
C MET A 436 -14.36 -10.57 39.58
N ILE A 437 -15.65 -10.28 39.43
CA ILE A 437 -16.18 -9.49 38.30
C ILE A 437 -15.50 -8.12 38.25
N ARG A 438 -15.47 -7.39 39.37
CA ARG A 438 -14.88 -6.04 39.40
C ARG A 438 -13.38 -6.00 39.18
N ASN A 439 -12.63 -6.92 39.80
CA ASN A 439 -11.17 -6.83 39.80
C ASN A 439 -10.49 -7.57 38.66
N GLU A 440 -11.10 -8.63 38.14
CA GLU A 440 -10.51 -9.47 37.09
C GLU A 440 -11.19 -9.24 35.74
N TYR A 441 -12.50 -9.47 35.65
CA TYR A 441 -13.22 -9.43 34.38
C TYR A 441 -13.34 -8.01 33.80
N LEU A 442 -13.74 -7.02 34.61
CA LEU A 442 -13.78 -5.63 34.15
C LEU A 442 -12.39 -5.12 33.78
N ARG A 443 -11.36 -5.48 34.55
CA ARG A 443 -9.98 -5.10 34.25
C ARG A 443 -9.48 -5.70 32.94
N MET A 444 -9.85 -6.96 32.65
CA MET A 444 -9.58 -7.57 31.35
C MET A 444 -10.29 -6.84 30.22
N MET A 445 -11.56 -6.47 30.40
CA MET A 445 -12.33 -5.72 29.41
C MET A 445 -11.75 -4.31 29.18
N ASP A 446 -11.29 -3.62 30.23
CA ASP A 446 -10.60 -2.33 30.10
C ASP A 446 -9.31 -2.47 29.29
N GLN A 447 -8.54 -3.54 29.51
CA GLN A 447 -7.33 -3.80 28.73
C GLN A 447 -7.65 -4.12 27.26
N MET A 448 -8.72 -4.88 26.99
CA MET A 448 -9.19 -5.14 25.62
C MET A 448 -9.66 -3.87 24.93
N SER A 449 -10.47 -3.04 25.61
CA SER A 449 -10.92 -1.74 25.12
C SER A 449 -9.73 -0.83 24.82
N TYR A 450 -8.75 -0.71 25.71
CA TYR A 450 -7.54 0.07 25.46
C TYR A 450 -6.78 -0.40 24.21
N ASN A 451 -6.58 -1.71 24.06
CA ASN A 451 -5.89 -2.27 22.89
C ASN A 451 -6.68 -2.06 21.59
N LEU A 452 -8.00 -2.16 21.64
CA LEU A 452 -8.86 -1.91 20.47
C LEU A 452 -8.85 -0.43 20.08
N SER A 453 -8.84 0.49 21.05
CA SER A 453 -8.77 1.93 20.78
C SER A 453 -7.46 2.28 20.08
N ALA A 454 -6.33 1.80 20.59
CA ALA A 454 -5.03 1.99 19.94
C ALA A 454 -5.01 1.41 18.51
N LYS A 455 -5.68 0.28 18.27
CA LYS A 455 -5.80 -0.32 16.95
C LYS A 455 -6.72 0.48 16.01
N LEU A 456 -7.81 1.04 16.53
CA LEU A 456 -8.71 1.93 15.78
C LEU A 456 -7.99 3.21 15.37
N ASP A 457 -7.23 3.85 16.27
CA ASP A 457 -6.44 5.04 15.98
C ASP A 457 -5.41 4.76 14.87
N TYR A 458 -4.70 3.63 14.96
CA TYR A 458 -3.77 3.19 13.93
C TYR A 458 -4.47 2.98 12.58
N MET A 459 -5.63 2.33 12.57
CA MET A 459 -6.40 2.11 11.35
C MET A 459 -6.96 3.39 10.74
N GLU A 460 -7.35 4.37 11.56
CA GLU A 460 -7.82 5.67 11.08
C GLU A 460 -6.71 6.42 10.33
N GLU A 461 -5.49 6.43 10.87
CA GLU A 461 -4.34 7.01 10.17
C GLU A 461 -4.06 6.25 8.86
N ARG A 462 -4.11 4.91 8.90
CA ARG A 462 -3.91 4.09 7.71
C ARG A 462 -4.97 4.34 6.64
N ILE A 463 -6.24 4.50 7.01
CA ILE A 463 -7.32 4.87 6.09
C ILE A 463 -7.05 6.23 5.46
N ARG A 464 -6.56 7.20 6.24
CA ARG A 464 -6.20 8.53 5.72
C ARG A 464 -5.10 8.45 4.66
N GLU A 465 -4.03 7.70 4.93
CA GLU A 465 -2.94 7.45 3.97
C GLU A 465 -3.41 6.74 2.71
N LEU A 466 -4.20 5.67 2.87
CA LEU A 466 -4.76 4.91 1.74
C LEU A 466 -5.70 5.77 0.90
N ASN A 467 -6.52 6.62 1.53
CA ASN A 467 -7.42 7.52 0.82
C ASN A 467 -6.64 8.59 0.03
N LYS A 468 -5.56 9.14 0.61
CA LYS A 468 -4.65 10.04 -0.12
C LYS A 468 -4.05 9.32 -1.34
N THR A 469 -3.52 8.12 -1.14
CA THR A 469 -2.95 7.28 -2.20
C THR A 469 -3.98 6.98 -3.30
N TYR A 470 -5.22 6.64 -2.92
CA TYR A 470 -6.32 6.38 -3.83
C TYR A 470 -6.62 7.58 -4.73
N LYS A 471 -6.72 8.79 -4.17
CA LYS A 471 -6.93 10.01 -4.96
C LYS A 471 -5.78 10.26 -5.93
N THR A 472 -4.54 10.05 -5.49
CA THR A 472 -3.34 10.18 -6.33
C THR A 472 -3.38 9.18 -7.50
N VAL A 473 -3.73 7.93 -7.23
CA VAL A 473 -3.92 6.91 -8.28
C VAL A 473 -4.99 7.32 -9.28
N LYS A 474 -6.15 7.82 -8.83
CA LYS A 474 -7.21 8.31 -9.72
C LYS A 474 -6.77 9.48 -10.59
N ALA A 475 -5.93 10.37 -10.07
CA ALA A 475 -5.35 11.44 -10.86
C ALA A 475 -4.40 10.93 -11.95
N TYR A 476 -3.54 9.95 -11.64
CA TYR A 476 -2.70 9.31 -12.65
C TYR A 476 -3.52 8.54 -13.69
N GLU A 477 -4.59 7.85 -13.29
CA GLU A 477 -5.51 7.18 -14.21
C GLU A 477 -6.14 8.19 -15.18
N LYS A 478 -6.56 9.36 -14.68
CA LYS A 478 -7.12 10.43 -15.50
C LYS A 478 -6.10 10.93 -16.54
N LEU A 479 -4.90 11.31 -16.10
CA LEU A 479 -3.83 11.79 -16.98
C LEU A 479 -3.44 10.75 -18.05
N ALA A 480 -3.34 9.48 -17.67
CA ALA A 480 -3.02 8.42 -18.62
C ALA A 480 -4.14 8.19 -19.65
N ASN A 481 -5.41 8.29 -19.25
CA ASN A 481 -6.54 8.20 -20.19
C ASN A 481 -6.60 9.39 -21.15
N GLU A 482 -6.38 10.61 -20.65
CA GLU A 482 -6.27 11.83 -21.48
C GLU A 482 -5.15 11.65 -22.53
N ARG A 483 -3.99 11.15 -22.10
CA ARG A 483 -2.86 10.85 -23.01
C ARG A 483 -3.20 9.78 -24.06
N ILE A 484 -3.93 8.74 -23.69
CA ILE A 484 -4.40 7.70 -24.64
C ILE A 484 -5.34 8.32 -25.69
N GLU A 485 -6.25 9.22 -25.29
CA GLU A 485 -7.12 9.91 -26.23
C GLU A 485 -6.33 10.78 -27.22
N GLU A 486 -5.34 11.52 -26.75
CA GLU A 486 -4.45 12.32 -27.59
C GLU A 486 -3.70 11.47 -28.61
N LEU A 487 -3.08 10.37 -28.17
CA LEU A 487 -2.38 9.45 -29.05
C LEU A 487 -3.33 8.86 -30.10
N ASN A 488 -4.54 8.45 -29.70
CA ASN A 488 -5.54 7.93 -30.61
C ASN A 488 -6.03 8.95 -31.65
N ARG A 489 -6.09 10.25 -31.30
CA ARG A 489 -6.40 11.36 -32.21
C ARG A 489 -5.20 11.79 -33.06
N SER A 490 -3.99 11.36 -32.72
CA SER A 490 -2.77 11.75 -33.44
C SER A 490 -2.65 11.15 -34.85
N ILE A 491 -3.48 10.16 -35.20
CA ILE A 491 -3.54 9.60 -36.54
C ILE A 491 -4.97 9.20 -36.89
N GLU A 492 -5.43 9.63 -38.06
CA GLU A 492 -6.77 9.35 -38.58
C GLU A 492 -6.66 8.67 -39.94
N ILE A 493 -7.53 7.70 -40.19
CA ILE A 493 -7.55 6.94 -41.44
C ILE A 493 -8.96 6.95 -41.99
N TYR A 494 -9.09 7.33 -43.25
CA TYR A 494 -10.35 7.37 -43.97
C TYR A 494 -10.31 6.40 -45.14
N TYR A 495 -11.44 5.74 -45.36
CA TYR A 495 -11.72 4.91 -46.52
C TYR A 495 -12.98 5.45 -47.19
N ASN A 496 -12.88 5.83 -48.47
CA ASN A 496 -13.97 6.45 -49.23
C ASN A 496 -14.65 7.63 -48.50
N GLY A 497 -13.83 8.46 -47.84
CA GLY A 497 -14.31 9.65 -47.09
C GLY A 497 -14.92 9.37 -45.72
N THR A 498 -14.99 8.11 -45.29
CA THR A 498 -15.49 7.71 -43.96
C THR A 498 -14.34 7.28 -43.06
N GLU A 499 -14.31 7.76 -41.81
CA GLU A 499 -13.27 7.36 -40.84
C GLU A 499 -13.40 5.87 -40.50
N VAL A 500 -12.29 5.14 -40.58
CA VAL A 500 -12.24 3.71 -40.28
C VAL A 500 -11.80 3.51 -38.83
N LYS A 501 -12.54 2.67 -38.09
CA LYS A 501 -12.12 2.21 -36.76
C LYS A 501 -10.91 1.28 -36.88
N ALA A 502 -9.72 1.85 -36.79
CA ALA A 502 -8.48 1.11 -36.83
C ALA A 502 -8.06 0.60 -35.44
N SER A 503 -7.44 -0.58 -35.39
CA SER A 503 -6.68 -1.03 -34.22
C SER A 503 -5.35 -0.29 -34.19
N LYS A 504 -5.13 0.58 -33.19
CA LYS A 504 -3.98 1.47 -33.12
C LYS A 504 -3.02 1.06 -32.01
N THR A 505 -1.72 1.10 -32.30
CA THR A 505 -0.65 0.91 -31.32
C THR A 505 0.34 2.06 -31.45
N PHE A 506 0.70 2.66 -30.33
CA PHE A 506 1.59 3.82 -30.29
C PHE A 506 2.84 3.51 -29.47
N SER A 507 3.95 4.12 -29.87
CA SER A 507 5.17 4.18 -29.07
C SER A 507 5.77 5.56 -29.20
N VAL A 508 5.85 6.29 -28.09
CA VAL A 508 6.44 7.63 -28.06
C VAL A 508 7.64 7.59 -27.12
N LYS A 509 8.80 8.05 -27.61
CA LYS A 509 10.06 8.01 -26.88
C LYS A 509 10.82 9.32 -27.04
N HIS A 510 11.43 9.77 -25.95
CA HIS A 510 12.42 10.85 -25.96
C HIS A 510 13.78 10.26 -25.61
N ILE A 511 14.73 10.38 -26.52
CA ILE A 511 16.11 9.95 -26.33
C ILE A 511 16.95 11.21 -26.14
N VAL A 512 17.49 11.39 -24.95
CA VAL A 512 18.34 12.51 -24.57
C VAL A 512 19.77 12.02 -24.39
N ALA A 513 20.68 12.50 -25.22
CA ALA A 513 22.11 12.23 -25.13
C ALA A 513 22.82 13.46 -24.56
N VAL A 514 23.36 13.36 -23.34
CA VAL A 514 24.13 14.44 -22.72
C VAL A 514 25.60 14.23 -23.01
N LYS A 515 26.18 15.08 -23.85
CA LYS A 515 27.59 14.99 -24.22
C LYS A 515 28.46 15.36 -23.03
N LEU A 516 29.33 14.46 -22.59
CA LEU A 516 30.31 14.75 -21.55
C LEU A 516 31.59 15.39 -22.13
N PRO A 517 32.26 16.29 -21.40
CA PRO A 517 33.56 16.82 -21.81
C PRO A 517 34.61 15.71 -21.78
N ILE A 518 35.63 15.85 -22.63
CA ILE A 518 36.78 14.94 -22.64
C ILE A 518 37.58 15.17 -21.36
N LEU A 519 37.89 14.11 -20.62
CA LEU A 519 38.79 14.21 -19.48
C LEU A 519 40.23 14.24 -20.01
N ALA A 520 41.03 15.23 -19.63
CA ALA A 520 42.39 15.37 -20.12
C ALA A 520 43.35 15.80 -19.01
N SER A 521 44.56 15.22 -19.01
CA SER A 521 45.64 15.78 -18.20
C SER A 521 46.06 17.15 -18.72
N LYS A 522 46.77 17.90 -17.89
CA LYS A 522 47.40 19.15 -18.32
C LYS A 522 48.40 18.84 -19.44
N ILE A 523 48.07 19.23 -20.66
CA ILE A 523 49.03 19.16 -21.78
C ILE A 523 50.06 20.25 -21.51
N GLU A 524 51.22 19.88 -20.98
CA GLU A 524 52.41 20.72 -21.10
C GLU A 524 52.73 20.82 -22.59
N VAL A 525 52.48 21.98 -23.19
CA VAL A 525 52.99 22.29 -24.52
C VAL A 525 54.50 22.44 -24.37
N SER A 526 55.21 21.31 -24.38
CA SER A 526 56.65 21.26 -24.39
C SER A 526 57.13 20.88 -25.79
N GLY A 527 57.92 21.78 -26.38
CA GLY A 527 59.01 21.41 -27.28
C GLY A 527 58.66 21.13 -28.75
N THR A 528 59.28 21.92 -29.61
CA THR A 528 59.62 21.61 -31.01
C THR A 528 60.08 20.15 -31.21
N PRO A 529 59.77 19.53 -32.37
CA PRO A 529 60.10 18.13 -32.64
C PRO A 529 61.60 17.97 -32.87
N GLY A 530 62.31 17.49 -31.85
CA GLY A 530 63.68 16.99 -31.94
C GLY A 530 63.67 15.47 -31.85
N GLY A 531 64.04 14.81 -32.94
CA GLY A 531 64.15 13.35 -32.99
C GLY A 531 65.25 12.81 -32.07
N GLY A 532 65.02 11.59 -31.59
CA GLY A 532 66.00 10.77 -30.90
C GLY A 532 65.47 9.35 -30.77
N ARG A 533 66.18 8.41 -31.39
CA ARG A 533 65.99 6.95 -31.31
C ARG A 533 66.77 6.39 -30.12
N GLU A 534 66.50 5.11 -29.82
CA GLU A 534 67.21 4.17 -28.92
C GLU A 534 66.77 4.27 -27.44
N GLU A 535 66.53 3.18 -26.69
CA GLU A 535 66.93 1.77 -26.80
C GLU A 535 66.04 0.90 -25.87
N GLU A 536 65.96 -0.42 -26.13
CA GLU A 536 65.31 -1.43 -25.29
C GLU A 536 66.10 -1.70 -23.99
N GLU A 537 65.42 -1.89 -22.85
CA GLU A 537 65.94 -2.68 -21.73
C GLU A 537 64.81 -3.51 -21.08
N GLU A 538 64.91 -4.83 -21.22
CA GLU A 538 64.17 -5.83 -20.46
C GLU A 538 64.59 -5.83 -18.98
N ARG A 539 63.64 -5.91 -18.04
CA ARG A 539 63.90 -6.41 -16.67
C ARG A 539 62.82 -7.37 -16.18
N HIS A 540 63.23 -8.62 -15.98
CA HIS A 540 62.54 -9.66 -15.23
C HIS A 540 62.42 -9.31 -13.74
N VAL A 541 61.30 -9.67 -13.11
CA VAL A 541 61.16 -9.79 -11.64
C VAL A 541 60.74 -11.24 -11.31
N PRO A 542 61.32 -11.92 -10.29
CA PRO A 542 61.21 -13.37 -10.10
C PRO A 542 59.93 -13.80 -9.34
N TYR A 543 59.37 -14.94 -9.75
CA TYR A 543 58.06 -15.50 -9.38
C TYR A 543 57.95 -16.15 -7.98
N GLU A 544 58.90 -15.96 -7.07
CA GLU A 544 59.00 -16.77 -5.84
C GLU A 544 58.53 -16.07 -4.55
N LEU A 545 58.05 -14.83 -4.63
CA LEU A 545 57.50 -14.07 -3.48
C LEU A 545 55.95 -14.05 -3.37
N LEU A 546 55.24 -14.79 -4.24
CA LEU A 546 53.76 -14.81 -4.29
C LEU A 546 53.10 -16.04 -3.63
N ILE A 547 53.85 -16.95 -2.99
CA ILE A 547 53.30 -18.22 -2.49
C ILE A 547 52.75 -18.11 -1.04
N VAL A 548 53.13 -17.08 -0.28
CA VAL A 548 52.72 -16.91 1.12
C VAL A 548 51.33 -16.27 1.31
N PRO A 549 50.85 -15.32 0.47
CA PRO A 549 49.51 -14.73 0.62
C PRO A 549 48.36 -15.68 0.23
N ILE A 550 48.58 -16.61 -0.70
CA ILE A 550 47.55 -17.51 -1.25
C ILE A 550 47.15 -18.60 -0.24
N ALA A 551 48.09 -19.07 0.59
CA ALA A 551 47.81 -20.07 1.63
C ALA A 551 46.92 -19.53 2.76
N ILE A 552 47.01 -18.23 3.08
CA ILE A 552 46.19 -17.57 4.12
C ILE A 552 44.73 -17.43 3.67
N ILE A 553 44.50 -17.13 2.39
CA ILE A 553 43.15 -16.97 1.82
C ILE A 553 42.41 -18.32 1.79
N VAL A 554 43.10 -19.42 1.52
CA VAL A 554 42.51 -20.78 1.46
C VAL A 554 42.10 -21.29 2.85
N VAL A 555 42.88 -20.98 3.89
CA VAL A 555 42.54 -21.35 5.29
C VAL A 555 41.34 -20.55 5.81
N LEU A 556 41.23 -19.27 5.44
CA LEU A 556 40.07 -18.41 5.79
C LEU A 556 38.78 -18.84 5.07
N THR A 557 38.86 -19.31 3.82
CA THR A 557 37.68 -19.79 3.08
C THR A 557 37.18 -21.16 3.58
N LEU A 558 38.05 -22.00 4.16
CA LEU A 558 37.65 -23.28 4.74
C LEU A 558 37.06 -23.16 6.16
N TYR A 559 37.38 -22.11 6.91
CA TYR A 559 36.81 -21.89 8.25
C TYR A 559 35.37 -21.33 8.23
N LEU A 560 34.95 -20.69 7.13
CA LEU A 560 33.62 -20.11 6.97
C LEU A 560 32.54 -21.08 6.44
N ARG A 561 32.87 -22.35 6.17
CA ARG A 561 31.92 -23.37 5.72
C ARG A 561 31.69 -24.46 6.76
N ARG A 562 30.83 -24.19 7.75
CA ARG A 562 30.01 -25.24 8.38
C ARG A 562 28.54 -24.80 8.49
N PRO A 563 27.59 -25.71 8.25
CA PRO A 563 26.18 -25.37 8.10
C PRO A 563 25.47 -25.29 9.45
N ARG A 564 24.56 -24.33 9.62
CA ARG A 564 23.51 -24.36 10.64
C ARG A 564 22.15 -24.52 9.95
N LYS A 565 21.40 -25.52 10.41
CA LYS A 565 20.00 -25.82 10.07
C LYS A 565 19.03 -25.03 10.99
N PRO A 566 17.72 -25.00 10.68
CA PRO A 566 16.88 -23.81 10.71
C PRO A 566 16.19 -23.56 12.05
N ALA A 567 15.63 -22.37 12.20
CA ALA A 567 14.79 -21.98 13.34
C ALA A 567 13.59 -21.14 12.82
N PRO A 568 12.48 -21.05 13.56
CA PRO A 568 11.13 -21.29 13.04
C PRO A 568 10.20 -20.07 13.11
N ARG A 569 9.11 -20.11 12.33
CA ARG A 569 7.78 -19.44 12.45
C ARG A 569 7.65 -17.94 12.79
N GLU A 570 8.69 -17.21 13.20
CA GLU A 570 8.75 -15.72 13.27
C GLU A 570 9.17 -15.07 11.93
N GLU A 571 9.54 -15.89 10.95
CA GLU A 571 10.06 -15.46 9.65
C GLU A 571 8.98 -14.97 8.67
N ILE A 572 7.70 -15.23 8.94
CA ILE A 572 6.60 -14.80 8.05
C ILE A 572 6.18 -13.37 8.37
N GLU A 573 6.04 -12.99 9.64
CA GLU A 573 5.73 -11.60 10.03
C GLU A 573 6.89 -10.64 9.69
N LYS A 574 8.14 -11.01 9.95
CA LYS A 574 9.30 -10.20 9.53
C LYS A 574 9.46 -10.13 8.01
N ARG A 575 9.01 -11.15 7.26
CA ARG A 575 9.05 -11.13 5.79
C ARG A 575 7.93 -10.26 5.21
N ILE A 576 6.73 -10.27 5.80
CA ILE A 576 5.62 -9.39 5.40
C ILE A 576 5.94 -7.92 5.73
N ILE A 577 6.47 -7.64 6.93
CA ILE A 577 6.88 -6.27 7.31
C ILE A 577 8.01 -5.77 6.40
N LYS A 578 8.96 -6.64 6.04
CA LYS A 578 10.06 -6.30 5.13
C LYS A 578 9.61 -6.14 3.67
N GLU A 579 8.64 -6.94 3.22
CA GLU A 579 8.01 -6.77 1.89
C GLU A 579 7.18 -5.48 1.82
N ILE A 580 6.56 -5.06 2.93
CA ILE A 580 5.83 -3.78 3.03
C ILE A 580 6.80 -2.57 3.09
N GLU A 581 7.91 -2.66 3.84
CA GLU A 581 8.98 -1.65 3.84
C GLU A 581 9.70 -1.57 2.47
N GLU A 582 9.82 -2.68 1.75
CA GLU A 582 10.33 -2.71 0.37
C GLU A 582 9.32 -2.09 -0.62
N LEU A 583 8.02 -2.32 -0.45
CA LEU A 583 6.95 -1.66 -1.22
C LEU A 583 6.87 -0.15 -0.95
N GLU A 584 7.04 0.30 0.29
CA GLU A 584 7.14 1.73 0.62
C GLU A 584 8.40 2.36 0.03
N LYS A 585 9.53 1.65 0.03
CA LYS A 585 10.77 2.08 -0.65
C LYS A 585 10.67 2.08 -2.18
N GLU A 586 9.85 1.22 -2.77
CA GLU A 586 9.59 1.19 -4.22
C GLU A 586 8.53 2.21 -4.65
N LEU A 587 7.63 2.64 -3.75
CA LEU A 587 6.65 3.70 -4.00
C LEU A 587 7.21 5.12 -3.78
N LEU A 588 8.22 5.24 -2.90
CA LEU A 588 8.95 6.48 -2.58
C LEU A 588 10.28 6.64 -3.35
N LYS A 589 10.64 5.69 -4.20
CA LYS A 589 11.61 5.89 -5.30
C LYS A 589 10.88 6.06 -6.61
#